data_AF-A0A9D6A0U4-F1
#
_entry.id   AF-A0A9D6A0U4-F1
#
_cell.length_a   1.000
_cell.length_b   1.000
_cell.length_c   1.000
_cell.angle_alpha   90.00
_cell.angle_beta   90.00
_cell.angle_gamma   90.00
#
_symmetry.space_group_name_H-M   'P 1'
#
loop_
_entity.id
_entity.type
_entity.pdbx_description
1 polymer ?
#
loop_
_entity_poly.entity_id
_entity_poly.type
_entity_poly.pdbx_seq_one_letter_code
_entity_poly.pdbx_strand_id
1 'polypeptide(L)'
;MENYFKKSSLISLILSVVIFVIAASLIVAPINVASNLVVTLGYVLIAAAVSHCLSYFLTRNETNLLNFELAQSILSLILGFVLVFNPTGTITAIAAFVGIYLIVNSVFKIQLSLNIATKKVNKWGVLLAAGIIELVFALLLMFMPFQTIRFLLMIVGSFLAITQLFDIYSDFFVLYRLNEKL
;
A
#
# COMPACT_ATOMS: atom_id res chain seq x y z
N MET A 1 -23.86 -27.29 8.83
CA MET A 1 -22.48 -26.92 8.46
C MET A 1 -22.38 -26.54 6.98
N GLU A 2 -22.95 -27.30 6.06
CA GLU A 2 -22.91 -27.07 4.60
C GLU A 2 -23.40 -25.68 4.14
N ASN A 3 -24.46 -25.17 4.77
CA ASN A 3 -24.99 -23.82 4.46
C ASN A 3 -24.02 -22.68 4.87
N TYR A 4 -23.17 -22.90 5.88
CA TYR A 4 -22.12 -21.95 6.26
C TYR A 4 -20.95 -21.96 5.26
N PHE A 5 -20.56 -23.14 4.77
CA PHE A 5 -19.52 -23.26 3.73
C PHE A 5 -19.95 -22.64 2.41
N LYS A 6 -21.21 -22.85 1.98
CA LYS A 6 -21.75 -22.21 0.78
C LYS A 6 -21.79 -20.68 0.90
N LYS A 7 -22.26 -20.15 2.03
CA LYS A 7 -22.28 -18.70 2.29
C LYS A 7 -20.86 -18.11 2.32
N SER A 8 -19.90 -18.79 2.94
CA SER A 8 -18.50 -18.34 2.98
C SER A 8 -17.88 -18.30 1.58
N SER A 9 -18.13 -19.32 0.75
CA SER A 9 -17.62 -19.38 -0.62
C SER A 9 -18.25 -18.32 -1.53
N LEU A 10 -19.54 -17.97 -1.34
CA LEU A 10 -20.16 -16.85 -2.05
C LEU A 10 -19.57 -15.48 -1.67
N ILE A 11 -19.26 -15.27 -0.39
CA ILE A 11 -18.60 -14.03 0.07
C ILE A 11 -17.19 -13.93 -0.52
N SER A 12 -16.44 -15.04 -0.54
CA SER A 12 -15.13 -15.13 -1.19
C SER A 12 -15.21 -14.77 -2.67
N LEU A 13 -16.15 -15.37 -3.41
CA LEU A 13 -16.34 -15.09 -4.83
C LEU A 13 -16.58 -13.60 -5.10
N ILE A 14 -17.45 -12.96 -4.31
CA ILE A 14 -17.74 -11.52 -4.45
C ILE A 14 -16.47 -10.70 -4.18
N LEU A 15 -15.74 -11.03 -3.11
CA LEU A 15 -14.49 -10.35 -2.78
C LEU A 15 -13.47 -10.48 -3.91
N SER A 16 -13.32 -11.68 -4.48
CA SER A 16 -12.38 -11.95 -5.56
C SER A 16 -12.72 -11.16 -6.83
N VAL A 17 -14.00 -11.06 -7.17
CA VAL A 17 -14.47 -10.22 -8.30
C VAL A 17 -14.20 -8.74 -8.03
N VAL A 18 -14.44 -8.25 -6.82
CA VAL A 18 -14.16 -6.84 -6.46
C VAL A 18 -12.66 -6.54 -6.56
N ILE A 19 -11.80 -7.42 -6.02
CA ILE A 19 -10.34 -7.26 -6.11
C ILE A 19 -9.88 -7.33 -7.57
N PHE A 20 -10.47 -8.19 -8.40
CA PHE A 20 -10.17 -8.27 -9.82
C PHE A 20 -10.48 -6.95 -10.55
N VAL A 21 -11.61 -6.29 -10.25
CA VAL A 21 -11.95 -4.98 -10.82
C VAL A 21 -10.95 -3.89 -10.39
N ILE A 22 -10.53 -3.91 -9.12
CA ILE A 22 -9.50 -3.00 -8.61
C ILE A 22 -8.16 -3.25 -9.33
N ALA A 23 -7.79 -4.51 -9.50
CA ALA A 23 -6.58 -4.92 -10.22
C ALA A 23 -6.59 -4.45 -11.68
N ALA A 24 -7.71 -4.60 -12.38
CA ALA A 24 -7.87 -4.09 -13.74
C ALA A 24 -7.76 -2.56 -13.79
N SER A 25 -8.33 -1.86 -12.82
CA SER A 25 -8.26 -0.39 -12.72
C SER A 25 -6.83 0.10 -12.51
N LEU A 26 -6.03 -0.62 -11.70
CA LEU A 26 -4.60 -0.36 -11.50
C LEU A 26 -3.78 -0.52 -12.78
N ILE A 27 -4.17 -1.44 -13.68
CA ILE A 27 -3.47 -1.65 -14.95
C ILE A 27 -3.83 -0.56 -15.96
N VAL A 28 -5.12 -0.22 -16.08
CA VAL A 28 -5.62 0.74 -17.09
C VAL A 28 -5.21 2.17 -16.76
N ALA A 29 -5.38 2.60 -15.50
CA ALA A 29 -5.15 3.97 -15.08
C ALA A 29 -4.45 4.07 -13.71
N PRO A 30 -3.22 3.53 -13.57
CA PRO A 30 -2.51 3.41 -12.28
C PRO A 30 -2.36 4.74 -11.57
N ILE A 31 -2.04 5.81 -12.30
CA ILE A 31 -1.78 7.11 -11.68
C ILE A 31 -3.08 7.77 -11.18
N ASN A 32 -4.19 7.58 -11.88
CA ASN A 32 -5.49 8.07 -11.44
C ASN A 32 -5.93 7.31 -10.19
N VAL A 33 -5.72 6.00 -10.15
CA VAL A 33 -6.00 5.18 -8.95
C VAL A 33 -5.14 5.66 -7.77
N ALA A 34 -3.84 5.86 -7.96
CA ALA A 34 -2.96 6.38 -6.92
C ALA A 34 -3.41 7.76 -6.40
N SER A 35 -3.75 8.68 -7.31
CA SER A 35 -4.26 10.01 -6.96
C SER A 35 -5.56 9.93 -6.17
N ASN A 36 -6.51 9.10 -6.61
CA ASN A 36 -7.79 8.93 -5.94
C ASN A 36 -7.64 8.30 -4.55
N LEU A 37 -6.69 7.37 -4.38
CA LEU A 37 -6.36 6.81 -3.06
C LEU A 37 -5.82 7.88 -2.12
N VAL A 38 -4.89 8.72 -2.58
CA VAL A 38 -4.34 9.83 -1.78
C VAL A 38 -5.44 10.82 -1.37
N VAL A 39 -6.33 11.19 -2.29
CA VAL A 39 -7.47 12.07 -1.98
C VAL A 39 -8.43 11.42 -0.98
N THR A 40 -8.74 10.14 -1.14
CA THR A 40 -9.62 9.40 -0.23
C THR A 40 -9.02 9.32 1.17
N LEU A 41 -7.71 9.03 1.28
CA LEU A 41 -6.98 9.07 2.54
C LEU A 41 -7.00 10.47 3.16
N GLY A 42 -6.92 11.52 2.34
CA GLY A 42 -7.06 12.90 2.79
C GLY A 42 -8.41 13.17 3.45
N TYR A 43 -9.52 12.74 2.84
CA TYR A 43 -10.85 12.88 3.44
C TYR A 43 -10.99 12.10 4.75
N VAL A 44 -10.48 10.86 4.79
CA VAL A 44 -10.48 10.05 6.02
C VAL A 44 -9.68 10.74 7.12
N LEU A 45 -8.52 11.31 6.79
CA LEU A 45 -7.66 12.02 7.74
C LEU A 45 -8.33 13.30 8.26
N ILE A 46 -9.01 14.05 7.40
CA ILE A 46 -9.79 15.24 7.82
C ILE A 46 -10.91 14.82 8.77
N ALA A 47 -11.70 13.79 8.41
CA ALA A 47 -12.80 13.32 9.26
C ALA A 47 -12.31 12.85 10.64
N ALA A 48 -11.18 12.12 10.68
CA ALA A 48 -10.55 11.71 11.92
C ALA A 48 -10.05 12.92 12.73
N ALA A 49 -9.36 13.87 12.10
CA ALA A 49 -8.85 15.08 12.75
C ALA A 49 -9.98 15.93 13.36
N VAL A 50 -11.11 16.08 12.66
CA VAL A 50 -12.30 16.77 13.19
C VAL A 50 -12.87 16.03 14.40
N SER A 51 -12.94 14.70 14.36
CA SER A 51 -13.44 13.88 15.47
C SER A 51 -12.58 14.05 16.73
N HIS A 52 -11.24 14.00 16.58
CA HIS A 52 -10.31 14.22 17.69
C HIS A 52 -10.36 15.65 18.22
N CYS A 53 -10.49 16.64 17.34
CA CYS A 53 -10.65 18.05 17.72
C CYS A 53 -11.91 18.25 18.58
N LEU A 54 -13.06 17.70 18.15
CA LEU A 54 -14.31 17.75 18.92
C LEU A 54 -14.20 17.04 20.28
N SER A 55 -13.57 15.85 20.30
CA SER A 55 -13.37 15.08 21.53
C SER A 55 -12.55 15.84 22.58
N TYR A 56 -11.52 16.59 22.15
CA TYR A 56 -10.75 17.46 23.04
C TYR A 56 -11.61 18.55 23.68
N PHE A 57 -12.48 19.20 22.90
CA PHE A 57 -13.35 20.26 23.44
C PHE A 57 -14.43 19.72 24.37
N LEU A 58 -14.93 18.51 24.11
CA LEU A 58 -15.99 17.87 24.91
C LEU A 58 -15.45 17.19 26.19
N THR A 59 -14.24 16.65 26.15
CA THR A 59 -13.60 15.92 27.27
C THR A 59 -12.61 16.82 28.02
N ARG A 60 -13.05 18.02 28.39
CA ARG A 60 -12.22 18.99 29.12
C ARG A 60 -12.05 18.54 30.57
N ASN A 61 -11.17 17.56 30.80
CA ASN A 61 -10.71 17.17 32.13
C ASN A 61 -9.37 17.86 32.40
N GLU A 62 -9.30 18.66 33.46
CA GLU A 62 -8.27 19.66 33.73
C GLU A 62 -6.89 19.13 34.18
N THR A 63 -6.45 17.94 33.76
CA THR A 63 -5.29 17.29 34.42
C THR A 63 -4.03 17.11 33.59
N ASN A 64 -3.91 17.69 32.38
CA ASN A 64 -2.65 17.66 31.62
C ASN A 64 -2.37 18.97 30.87
N LEU A 65 -1.54 19.82 31.47
CA LEU A 65 -1.02 21.07 30.88
C LEU A 65 -0.19 20.83 29.59
N LEU A 66 0.23 19.59 29.32
CA LEU A 66 1.01 19.16 28.15
C LEU A 66 0.22 18.25 27.20
N ASN A 67 -1.11 18.36 27.15
CA ASN A 67 -1.90 17.63 26.16
C ASN A 67 -1.72 18.24 24.75
N PHE A 68 -0.83 17.65 23.96
CA PHE A 68 -0.58 18.01 22.56
C PHE A 68 -1.66 17.51 21.58
N GLU A 69 -2.76 16.96 22.08
CA GLU A 69 -3.85 16.38 21.26
C GLU A 69 -4.48 17.39 20.29
N LEU A 70 -4.65 18.65 20.72
CA LEU A 70 -5.12 19.72 19.84
C LEU A 70 -4.11 20.00 18.72
N ALA A 71 -2.83 20.16 19.07
CA ALA A 71 -1.78 20.47 18.11
C ALA A 71 -1.63 19.35 17.07
N GLN A 72 -1.70 18.09 17.51
CA GLN A 72 -1.67 16.91 16.64
C GLN A 72 -2.88 16.88 15.69
N SER A 73 -4.08 17.21 16.20
CA SER A 73 -5.30 17.23 15.38
C SER A 73 -5.26 18.34 14.33
N ILE A 74 -4.80 19.54 14.69
CA ILE A 74 -4.61 20.66 13.75
C ILE A 74 -3.58 20.30 12.67
N LEU A 75 -2.45 19.71 13.06
CA LEU A 75 -1.43 19.25 12.11
C LEU A 75 -2.02 18.21 11.15
N SER A 76 -2.76 17.24 11.67
CA SER A 76 -3.41 16.19 10.88
C SER A 76 -4.46 16.75 9.91
N LEU A 77 -5.20 17.79 10.33
CA LEU A 77 -6.17 18.49 9.49
C LEU A 77 -5.49 19.21 8.32
N ILE A 78 -4.37 19.90 8.58
CA ILE A 78 -3.53 20.54 7.54
C ILE A 78 -3.02 19.49 6.56
N LEU A 79 -2.45 18.39 7.05
CA LEU A 79 -1.99 17.29 6.20
C LEU A 79 -3.13 16.70 5.35
N GLY A 80 -4.30 16.50 5.95
CA GLY A 80 -5.49 16.03 5.23
C GLY A 80 -5.88 16.94 4.08
N PHE A 81 -5.85 18.26 4.29
CA PHE A 81 -6.08 19.22 3.21
C PHE A 81 -5.01 19.18 2.11
N VAL A 82 -3.73 19.04 2.48
CA VAL A 82 -2.65 18.89 1.49
C VAL A 82 -2.87 17.65 0.62
N LEU A 83 -3.28 16.53 1.21
CA LEU A 83 -3.58 15.29 0.49
C LEU A 83 -4.72 15.46 -0.53
N VAL A 84 -5.78 16.19 -0.16
CA VAL A 84 -6.95 16.41 -1.03
C VAL A 84 -6.64 17.41 -2.15
N PHE A 85 -5.99 18.53 -1.84
CA PHE A 85 -5.80 19.62 -2.79
C PHE A 85 -4.52 19.49 -3.63
N ASN A 86 -3.52 18.74 -3.16
CA ASN A 86 -2.27 18.54 -3.89
C ASN A 86 -1.83 17.05 -3.90
N PRO A 87 -2.66 16.13 -4.42
CA PRO A 87 -2.35 14.71 -4.43
C PRO A 87 -1.07 14.39 -5.20
N THR A 88 -0.81 15.12 -6.30
CA THR A 88 0.41 14.99 -7.10
C THR A 88 1.65 15.33 -6.28
N GLY A 89 1.63 16.46 -5.55
CA GLY A 89 2.72 16.85 -4.66
C GLY A 89 2.93 15.82 -3.54
N THR A 90 1.85 15.34 -2.93
CA THR A 90 1.92 14.29 -1.91
C THR A 90 2.55 13.00 -2.44
N ILE A 91 2.16 12.53 -3.63
CA ILE A 91 2.76 11.35 -4.26
C ILE A 91 4.27 11.55 -4.45
N THR A 92 4.70 12.71 -4.94
CA THR A 92 6.13 12.99 -5.13
C THR A 92 6.89 13.07 -3.80
N ALA A 93 6.29 13.65 -2.76
CA ALA A 93 6.90 13.73 -1.44
C ALA A 93 7.07 12.33 -0.82
N ILE A 94 6.03 11.49 -0.87
CA ILE A 94 6.09 10.10 -0.41
C ILE A 94 7.15 9.33 -1.20
N ALA A 95 7.16 9.46 -2.52
CA ALA A 95 8.15 8.80 -3.37
C ALA A 95 9.59 9.23 -3.02
N ALA A 96 9.82 10.50 -2.71
CA ALA A 96 11.12 10.99 -2.27
C ALA A 96 11.55 10.37 -0.92
N PHE A 97 10.66 10.35 0.07
CA PHE A 97 10.96 9.73 1.37
C PHE A 97 11.26 8.24 1.23
N VAL A 98 10.43 7.51 0.48
CA VAL A 98 10.65 6.09 0.20
C VAL A 98 11.94 5.88 -0.60
N GLY A 99 12.22 6.72 -1.60
CA GLY A 99 13.44 6.68 -2.40
C GLY A 99 14.70 6.84 -1.56
N ILE A 100 14.73 7.83 -0.65
CA ILE A 100 15.85 8.03 0.28
C ILE A 100 16.04 6.79 1.17
N TYR A 101 14.96 6.26 1.73
CA TYR A 101 15.01 5.05 2.55
C TYR A 101 15.59 3.86 1.77
N LEU A 102 15.13 3.64 0.54
CA LEU A 102 15.61 2.55 -0.32
C LEU A 102 17.09 2.74 -0.72
N ILE A 103 17.55 3.97 -0.96
CA ILE A 103 18.98 4.24 -1.20
C ILE A 103 19.78 3.80 0.02
N VAL A 104 19.41 4.23 1.22
CA VAL A 104 20.10 3.85 2.46
C VAL A 104 20.08 2.31 2.64
N ASN A 105 18.93 1.67 2.45
CA ASN A 105 18.79 0.22 2.56
C ASN A 105 19.67 -0.53 1.54
N SER A 106 19.72 -0.05 0.30
CA SER A 106 20.54 -0.64 -0.76
C SER A 106 22.03 -0.57 -0.45
N VAL A 107 22.51 0.55 0.11
CA VAL A 107 23.91 0.71 0.55
C VAL A 107 24.24 -0.30 1.64
N PHE A 108 23.36 -0.46 2.64
CA PHE A 108 23.54 -1.48 3.68
C PHE A 108 23.59 -2.91 3.12
N LYS A 109 22.71 -3.25 2.17
CA LYS A 109 22.73 -4.57 1.52
C LYS A 109 24.00 -4.81 0.70
N ILE A 110 24.47 -3.81 -0.04
CA ILE A 110 25.72 -3.89 -0.79
C ILE A 110 26.89 -4.11 0.18
N GLN A 111 26.98 -3.32 1.26
CA GLN A 111 28.01 -3.50 2.28
C GLN A 111 27.95 -4.90 2.93
N LEU A 112 26.74 -5.36 3.27
CA LEU A 112 26.53 -6.71 3.81
C LEU A 112 26.99 -7.80 2.83
N SER A 113 26.70 -7.64 1.54
CA SER A 113 27.12 -8.60 0.51
C SER A 113 28.64 -8.70 0.39
N LEU A 114 29.36 -7.58 0.46
CA LEU A 114 30.82 -7.54 0.42
C LEU A 114 31.42 -8.17 1.69
N ASN A 115 30.82 -7.90 2.85
CA ASN A 115 31.23 -8.52 4.12
C ASN A 115 30.99 -10.04 4.14
N ILE A 116 29.98 -10.53 3.44
CA ILE A 116 29.69 -11.97 3.32
C ILE A 116 30.61 -12.62 2.28
N ALA A 117 31.02 -11.87 1.25
CA ALA A 117 31.98 -12.34 0.24
C ALA A 117 33.33 -12.72 0.86
N THR A 118 33.78 -11.97 1.87
CA THR A 118 35.04 -12.28 2.59
C THR A 118 34.94 -13.51 3.49
N LYS A 119 33.72 -13.96 3.84
CA LYS A 119 33.46 -15.09 4.75
C LYS A 119 33.23 -16.44 4.03
N LYS A 120 33.59 -16.57 2.74
CA LYS A 120 33.42 -17.79 1.91
C LYS A 120 31.98 -18.33 1.83
N VAL A 121 30.96 -17.49 1.99
CA VAL A 121 29.56 -17.90 1.88
C VAL A 121 29.14 -17.92 0.40
N ASN A 122 28.55 -19.03 -0.05
CA ASN A 122 28.35 -19.36 -1.46
C ASN A 122 27.24 -18.57 -2.21
N LYS A 123 26.77 -17.42 -1.69
CA LYS A 123 25.64 -16.65 -2.27
C LYS A 123 25.80 -15.12 -2.18
N TRP A 124 27.00 -14.61 -1.91
CA TRP A 124 27.25 -13.16 -1.77
C TRP A 124 26.86 -12.36 -3.03
N GLY A 125 27.08 -12.93 -4.22
CA GLY A 125 26.76 -12.26 -5.49
C GLY A 125 25.27 -11.99 -5.70
N VAL A 126 24.38 -12.85 -5.19
CA VAL A 126 22.92 -12.64 -5.27
C VAL A 126 22.50 -11.45 -4.41
N LEU A 127 23.07 -11.34 -3.20
CA LEU A 127 22.78 -10.23 -2.30
C LEU A 127 23.32 -8.91 -2.85
N LEU A 128 24.50 -8.94 -3.49
CA LEU A 128 25.07 -7.78 -4.17
C LEU A 128 24.17 -7.33 -5.33
N ALA A 129 23.75 -8.26 -6.19
CA ALA A 129 22.85 -7.97 -7.30
C ALA A 129 21.51 -7.39 -6.81
N ALA A 130 20.93 -7.95 -5.75
CA ALA A 130 19.71 -7.43 -5.14
C ALA A 130 19.89 -5.99 -4.63
N GLY A 131 21.01 -5.69 -3.97
CA GLY A 131 21.33 -4.33 -3.51
C GLY A 131 21.47 -3.34 -4.67
N ILE A 132 22.15 -3.72 -5.75
CA ILE A 132 22.31 -2.87 -6.95
C ILE A 132 20.95 -2.62 -7.63
N ILE A 133 20.13 -3.66 -7.81
CA ILE A 133 18.80 -3.53 -8.40
C ILE A 133 17.93 -2.58 -7.56
N GLU A 134 17.94 -2.75 -6.23
CA GLU A 134 17.19 -1.87 -5.33
C GLU A 134 17.68 -0.42 -5.40
N LEU A 135 18.99 -0.19 -5.49
CA LEU A 135 19.54 1.16 -5.67
C LEU A 135 19.03 1.80 -6.97
N VAL A 136 19.02 1.05 -8.08
CA VAL A 136 18.49 1.55 -9.36
C VAL A 136 17.00 1.89 -9.22
N PHE A 137 16.20 1.02 -8.60
CA PHE A 137 14.78 1.31 -8.35
C PHE A 137 14.59 2.54 -7.46
N ALA A 138 15.41 2.71 -6.43
CA ALA A 138 15.35 3.86 -5.54
C ALA A 138 15.64 5.17 -6.28
N LEU A 139 16.66 5.19 -7.15
CA LEU A 139 16.99 6.34 -7.99
C LEU A 139 15.88 6.64 -8.99
N LEU A 140 15.33 5.62 -9.66
CA LEU A 140 14.18 5.79 -10.55
C LEU A 140 12.98 6.39 -9.82
N LEU A 141 12.68 5.89 -8.61
CA LEU A 141 11.57 6.42 -7.80
C LEU A 141 11.81 7.88 -7.39
N MET A 142 13.05 8.26 -7.08
CA MET A 142 13.39 9.61 -6.65
C MET A 142 13.36 10.62 -7.79
N PHE A 143 13.90 10.26 -8.97
CA PHE A 143 14.02 11.17 -10.11
C PHE A 143 12.85 11.09 -11.10
N MET A 144 12.17 9.95 -11.18
CA MET A 144 11.05 9.70 -12.11
C MET A 144 9.85 9.05 -11.40
N PRO A 145 9.34 9.66 -10.29
CA PRO A 145 8.36 9.04 -9.40
C PRO A 145 7.10 8.55 -10.12
N PHE A 146 6.54 9.37 -11.02
CA PHE A 146 5.31 9.01 -11.75
C PHE A 146 5.48 7.78 -12.63
N GLN A 147 6.62 7.65 -13.30
CA GLN A 147 6.88 6.51 -14.19
C GLN A 147 7.15 5.25 -13.39
N THR A 148 7.94 5.36 -12.33
CA THR A 148 8.22 4.24 -11.43
C THR A 148 6.96 3.75 -10.73
N ILE A 149 6.15 4.65 -10.16
CA ILE A 149 4.88 4.28 -9.51
C ILE A 149 3.92 3.67 -10.53
N ARG A 150 3.79 4.25 -11.72
CA ARG A 150 2.97 3.67 -12.81
C ARG A 150 3.38 2.24 -13.10
N PHE A 151 4.68 2.00 -13.29
CA PHE A 151 5.22 0.68 -13.59
C PHE A 151 4.98 -0.31 -12.43
N LEU A 152 5.24 0.11 -11.19
CA LEU A 152 5.00 -0.73 -10.00
C LEU A 152 3.53 -1.10 -9.84
N LEU A 153 2.62 -0.13 -10.00
CA LEU A 153 1.18 -0.38 -9.88
C LEU A 153 0.65 -1.28 -11.00
N MET A 154 1.21 -1.20 -12.21
CA MET A 154 0.88 -2.14 -13.30
C MET A 154 1.33 -3.57 -12.97
N ILE A 155 2.53 -3.74 -12.40
CA ILE A 155 3.00 -5.06 -11.95
C ILE A 155 2.10 -5.61 -10.85
N VAL A 156 1.82 -4.80 -9.82
CA VAL A 156 0.95 -5.19 -8.71
C VAL A 156 -0.46 -5.53 -9.21
N GLY A 157 -1.04 -4.68 -10.06
CA GLY A 157 -2.34 -4.93 -10.68
C GLY A 157 -2.35 -6.21 -11.51
N SER A 158 -1.30 -6.48 -12.29
CA SER A 158 -1.20 -7.71 -13.10
C SER A 158 -1.11 -8.95 -12.21
N PHE A 159 -0.28 -8.91 -11.17
CA PHE A 159 -0.15 -10.02 -10.24
C PHE A 159 -1.46 -10.31 -9.50
N LEU A 160 -2.13 -9.25 -9.00
CA LEU A 160 -3.44 -9.38 -8.37
C LEU A 160 -4.50 -9.91 -9.33
N ALA A 161 -4.53 -9.43 -10.58
CA ALA A 161 -5.50 -9.93 -11.56
C ALA A 161 -5.32 -11.44 -11.79
N ILE A 162 -4.08 -11.91 -11.91
CA ILE A 162 -3.78 -13.33 -12.09
C ILE A 162 -4.21 -14.14 -10.87
N THR A 163 -3.89 -13.71 -9.65
CA THR A 163 -4.28 -14.45 -8.44
C THR A 163 -5.80 -14.52 -8.29
N GLN A 164 -6.51 -13.41 -8.56
CA GLN A 164 -7.97 -13.39 -8.46
C GLN A 164 -8.66 -14.28 -9.51
N LEU A 165 -8.07 -14.47 -10.69
CA LEU A 165 -8.60 -15.44 -11.66
C LEU A 165 -8.53 -16.87 -11.12
N PHE A 166 -7.44 -17.23 -10.43
CA PHE A 166 -7.33 -18.53 -9.77
C PHE A 166 -8.34 -18.67 -8.62
N ASP A 167 -8.50 -17.63 -7.80
CA ASP A 167 -9.43 -17.64 -6.67
C ASP A 167 -10.88 -17.80 -7.16
N ILE A 168 -11.31 -17.02 -8.17
CA ILE A 168 -12.64 -17.14 -8.78
C ILE A 168 -12.89 -18.55 -9.32
N TYR A 169 -11.90 -19.15 -10.01
CA TYR A 169 -12.01 -20.52 -10.51
C TYR A 169 -12.20 -21.53 -9.37
N SER A 170 -11.41 -21.41 -8.30
CA SER A 170 -11.52 -22.30 -7.13
C SER A 170 -12.86 -22.17 -6.41
N ASP A 171 -13.35 -20.94 -6.22
CA ASP A 171 -14.64 -20.67 -5.58
C ASP A 171 -15.80 -21.23 -6.41
N PHE A 172 -15.75 -21.07 -7.74
CA PHE A 172 -16.76 -21.64 -8.63
C PHE A 172 -16.76 -23.18 -8.57
N PHE A 173 -15.59 -23.81 -8.56
CA PHE A 173 -15.46 -25.27 -8.44
C PHE A 173 -16.04 -25.79 -7.10
N VAL A 174 -15.78 -25.10 -6.00
CA VAL A 174 -16.35 -25.45 -4.68
C VAL A 174 -17.87 -25.30 -4.68
N LEU A 175 -18.40 -24.22 -5.22
CA LEU A 175 -19.86 -24.00 -5.31
C LEU A 175 -20.55 -25.03 -6.21
N TYR A 176 -19.94 -25.40 -7.33
CA TYR A 176 -20.43 -26.45 -8.22
C TYR A 176 -20.51 -27.79 -7.48
N ARG A 177 -19.43 -28.20 -6.80
CA ARG A 177 -19.37 -29.46 -6.06
C ARG A 177 -20.32 -29.51 -4.85
N LEU A 178 -20.61 -28.38 -4.21
CA LEU A 178 -21.60 -28.31 -3.12
C LEU A 178 -23.04 -28.39 -3.64
N ASN A 179 -23.31 -27.92 -4.86
CA ASN A 179 -24.63 -28.05 -5.47
C ASN A 179 -24.91 -29.46 -6.01
N GLU A 180 -23.88 -30.21 -6.41
CA GLU A 180 -24.00 -31.57 -6.94
C GLU A 180 -24.27 -32.64 -5.85
N LYS A 181 -24.11 -32.29 -4.56
CA LYS A 181 -24.36 -33.16 -3.40
C LYS A 181 -25.75 -32.98 -2.76
N LEU A 182 -26.58 -32.08 -3.31
CA LEU A 182 -27.96 -31.80 -2.89
C LEU A 182 -28.95 -32.51 -3.82
#